data_AF-F5LHS7-F1
#
_entry.id   AF-F5LHS7-F1
#
_cell.length_a   1.000
_cell.length_b   1.000
_cell.length_c   1.000
_cell.angle_alpha   90.00
_cell.angle_beta   90.00
_cell.angle_gamma   90.00
#
_symmetry.space_group_name_H-M   'P 1'
#
loop_
_entity.id
_entity.type
_entity.pdbx_description
1 polymer ?
#
loop_
_entity_poly.entity_id
_entity_poly.type
_entity_poly.pdbx_seq_one_letter_code
_entity_poly.pdbx_strand_id
1 'polypeptide(L)' 'MQRLGELDRNREITVVCRSGNRSGLACELLTEQNFDVINMTGGMNNWSDRISYGR' A
#
# COMPACT_ATOMS: atom_id res chain seq x y z
N MET A 1 -1.87 11.48 -10.58
CA MET A 1 -1.50 10.19 -11.22
C MET A 1 -0.31 10.36 -12.18
N GLN A 2 0.90 10.65 -11.68
CA GLN A 2 2.06 10.92 -12.57
C GLN A 2 3.03 9.73 -12.72
N ARG A 3 2.95 8.72 -11.85
CA ARG A 3 3.92 7.60 -11.78
C ARG A 3 3.27 6.21 -11.88
N LEU A 4 2.06 6.13 -12.46
CA LEU A 4 1.32 4.86 -12.60
C LEU A 4 2.08 3.81 -13.44
N GLY A 5 2.98 4.24 -14.33
CA GLY A 5 3.79 3.34 -15.15
C GLY A 5 4.87 2.58 -14.37
N GLU A 6 5.12 2.91 -13.11
CA GLU A 6 6.08 2.20 -12.26
C GLU A 6 5.48 0.97 -11.58
N LEU A 7 4.16 0.82 -11.63
CA LEU A 7 3.43 -0.27 -10.98
C LEU A 7 3.19 -1.41 -11.99
N ASP A 8 3.55 -2.63 -11.59
CA ASP A 8 3.24 -3.83 -12.36
C ASP A 8 1.74 -4.12 -12.29
N ARG A 9 1.07 -4.12 -13.44
CA ARG A 9 -0.38 -4.36 -13.54
C ARG A 9 -0.77 -5.83 -13.43
N ASN A 10 0.20 -6.74 -13.56
CA ASN A 10 -0.06 -8.19 -13.57
C ASN A 10 0.16 -8.83 -12.19
N ARG A 11 0.25 -8.03 -11.13
CA ARG A 11 0.44 -8.48 -9.76
C ARG A 11 -0.51 -7.77 -8.83
N GLU A 12 -0.95 -8.47 -7.80
CA GLU A 12 -1.61 -7.85 -6.66
C GLU A 12 -0.62 -6.93 -5.94
N ILE A 13 -1.04 -5.70 -5.67
CA ILE A 13 -0.23 -4.69 -5.00
C ILE A 13 -0.78 -4.49 -3.59
N THR A 14 0.01 -4.91 -2.58
CA THR A 14 -0.27 -4.54 -1.19
C THR A 14 0.16 -3.11 -0.92
N VAL A 15 -0.79 -2.25 -0.55
CA VAL A 15 -0.54 -0.84 -0.23
C VAL A 15 -0.54 -0.66 1.28
N VAL A 16 0.51 -0.03 1.80
CA VAL A 16 0.69 0.22 3.23
C VAL A 16 1.04 1.68 3.48
N CYS A 17 0.49 2.24 4.56
CA CYS A 17 0.95 3.51 5.11
C CYS A 17 1.10 3.39 6.64
N ARG A 18 1.28 4.50 7.37
CA ARG A 18 1.45 4.46 8.82
C ARG A 18 0.28 3.81 9.57
N SER A 19 -0.97 4.21 9.27
CA SER A 19 -2.17 3.80 10.02
C SER A 19 -3.25 3.09 9.19
N GLY A 20 -3.04 2.97 7.87
CA GLY A 20 -4.03 2.43 6.94
C GLY A 20 -4.89 3.47 6.20
N ASN A 21 -4.98 4.72 6.69
CA ASN A 21 -5.89 5.73 6.10
C ASN A 21 -5.46 6.19 4.70
N ARG A 22 -4.18 6.56 4.52
CA ARG A 22 -3.67 7.04 3.22
C ARG A 22 -3.60 5.91 2.20
N SER A 23 -3.32 4.69 2.65
CA SER A 23 -3.28 3.51 1.78
C SER A 23 -4.68 3.09 1.36
N GLY A 24 -5.71 3.28 2.20
CA GLY A 24 -7.12 3.14 1.80
C GLY A 24 -7.48 4.05 0.63
N LEU A 25 -7.21 5.35 0.75
CA LEU A 25 -7.43 6.30 -0.36
C LEU A 25 -6.62 5.93 -1.61
N ALA A 26 -5.37 5.49 -1.46
CA ALA A 26 -4.55 5.05 -2.58
C ALA A 26 -5.13 3.80 -3.25
N CYS A 27 -5.66 2.83 -2.49
CA CYS A 27 -6.34 1.66 -3.03
C CYS A 27 -7.60 2.04 -3.81
N GLU A 28 -8.41 2.98 -3.31
CA GLU A 28 -9.58 3.49 -4.05
C GLU A 28 -9.15 4.06 -5.42
N LEU A 29 -8.18 4.96 -5.42
CA LEU A 29 -7.65 5.59 -6.63
C LEU A 29 -7.01 4.59 -7.60
N LEU A 30 -6.33 3.56 -7.11
CA LEU A 30 -5.70 2.53 -7.95
C LEU A 30 -6.72 1.52 -8.49
N THR A 31 -7.76 1.22 -7.72
CA THR A 31 -8.89 0.38 -8.16
C THR A 31 -9.59 1.04 -9.35
N GLU A 32 -9.82 2.36 -9.30
CA GLU A 32 -10.38 3.14 -10.43
C GLU A 32 -9.50 3.06 -11.71
N GLN A 33 -8.21 2.75 -11.56
CA GLN A 33 -7.28 2.57 -12.68
C GLN A 33 -7.07 1.10 -13.07
N ASN A 34 -7.93 0.20 -12.58
CA ASN A 34 -7.93 -1.24 -12.82
C ASN A 34 -6.64 -1.94 -12.34
N PHE A 35 -6.04 -1.48 -11.24
CA PHE A 35 -5.02 -2.26 -10.55
C PHE A 35 -5.67 -3.23 -9.57
N ASP A 36 -5.07 -4.40 -9.43
CA ASP A 36 -5.37 -5.33 -8.35
C ASP A 36 -4.62 -4.88 -7.08
N VAL A 37 -5.35 -4.39 -6.08
CA VAL A 37 -4.78 -3.75 -4.89
C VAL A 37 -5.47 -4.19 -3.62
N ILE A 38 -4.67 -4.39 -2.57
CA ILE A 38 -5.17 -4.66 -1.21
C ILE A 38 -4.60 -3.64 -0.22
N ASN A 39 -5.44 -3.14 0.68
CA ASN A 39 -5.01 -2.23 1.74
C ASN A 39 -4.60 -3.02 2.99
N MET A 40 -3.39 -2.77 3.50
CA MET A 40 -2.97 -3.30 4.79
C MET A 40 -3.61 -2.49 5.94
N THR A 41 -4.77 -2.94 6.41
CA THR A 41 -5.53 -2.28 7.49
C THR A 41 -4.71 -2.15 8.78
N GLY A 42 -4.78 -0.98 9.41
CA GLY A 42 -3.95 -0.59 10.56
C GLY A 42 -2.53 -0.14 10.19
N GLY A 43 -2.10 -0.40 8.95
CA GLY A 43 -0.81 0.03 8.42
C GLY A 43 0.37 -0.50 9.24
N MET A 44 1.48 0.22 9.18
CA MET A 44 2.69 -0.12 9.94
C MET A 44 2.49 -0.12 11.45
N ASN A 45 1.51 0.61 11.99
CA ASN A 45 1.21 0.60 13.43
C ASN A 45 0.79 -0.78 13.94
N ASN A 46 0.25 -1.65 13.07
CA ASN A 46 -0.13 -3.01 13.43
C ASN A 46 1.03 -4.01 13.33
N TRP A 47 2.22 -3.57 12.95
CA TRP A 47 3.39 -4.44 12.97
C TRP A 47 3.83 -4.67 14.41
N SER A 48 3.70 -5.92 14.87
CA SER A 48 3.97 -6.34 16.24
C SER A 48 5.42 -6.78 16.49
N ASP A 49 6.23 -6.92 15.44
CA ASP A 49 7.63 -7.34 15.61
C ASP A 49 8.51 -6.22 16.13
N ARG A 50 9.63 -6.63 16.73
CA ARG A 50 10.68 -5.71 17.13
C ARG A 50 11.31 -5.08 15.88
N ILE A 51 11.06 -3.80 15.67
CA ILE A 51 11.74 -3.00 14.65
C ILE A 51 13.24 -2.95 15.01
N SER A 52 14.07 -3.58 14.18
CA SER A 52 15.52 -3.42 14.24
C SER A 52 15.96 -2.39 13.20
N TYR A 53 16.63 -1.34 13.64
CA TYR A 53 17.32 -0.43 12.74
C TYR A 53 18.64 -1.09 12.31
N GLY A 54 18.86 -1.20 11.00
CA GLY A 54 20.17 -1.59 10.46
C GLY A 54 21.21 -0.56 10.89
N ARG A 55 22.36 -1.03 11.39
CA ARG A 55 23.51 -0.19 11.73
C ARG A 55 24.34 0.09 10.48
#